data_AF-A0A3Q3DYP7-F1
#
_entry.id   AF-A0A3Q3DYP7-F1
#
_cell.length_a   1.000
_cell.length_b   1.000
_cell.length_c   1.000
_cell.angle_alpha   90.00
_cell.angle_beta   90.00
_cell.angle_gamma   90.00
#
_symmetry.space_group_name_H-M   'P 1'
#
loop_
_entity.id
_entity.type
_entity.pdbx_description
1 polymer ?
#
loop_
_entity_poly.entity_id
_entity_poly.type
_entity_poly.pdbx_seq_one_letter_code
_entity_poly.pdbx_strand_id
1 'polypeptide(L)'
;MGCWVKLKSSDWVFPTAVLSLYGFFANCRIAEPFLAPYLIGPYKNISEEVVTNYLFPIWTYSYLAFLFPVFLLTDFLRHKPLIVIQALFLVSNYVLLCFAPGLLAMLFLLQIHYAVVTATEVAYFSYIYSAIPLENYQRATGYLRSAMLFGYTSGAGLGQILISLAGLNYFYLNAITLGVVSVAFLISFWLPMPQGSMFFKGRKTASLGRQSQKNVFSAGHLLWQSFRESYSSRHLIYWSLWWALATAGYTQIVNYIQLMWNHIEPSASSSVYNGGVESACSLVGAAAAFSVGYIKVNWSVWGELALGLFSAIGAGAVFLIGLTSNIWACYAGYAVFKSCYMLLITITTFQIAANLSMECYALTFGINTFVALSLQTIMTLIFVDGATLGLDIVTQVCYLTAITVVFALLLSQNSTLIKISSTLEKPGIRREHDSEVGINYICIFFLVKSQLF
;
A
#
# COMPACT_ATOMS: atom_id res chain seq x y z
N MET A 1 -20.11 -20.60 -24.29
CA MET A 1 -20.76 -19.26 -24.43
C MET A 1 -21.90 -18.99 -23.43
N GLY A 2 -22.62 -19.99 -22.90
CA GLY A 2 -23.74 -19.76 -21.95
C GLY A 2 -23.38 -19.19 -20.56
N CYS A 3 -22.17 -19.45 -20.04
CA CYS A 3 -21.74 -18.91 -18.75
C CYS A 3 -21.57 -17.36 -18.77
N TRP A 4 -21.06 -16.84 -19.89
CA TRP A 4 -20.86 -15.39 -20.09
C TRP A 4 -22.17 -14.61 -20.18
N VAL A 5 -23.22 -15.21 -20.74
CA VAL A 5 -24.56 -14.62 -20.82
C VAL A 5 -25.23 -14.58 -19.45
N LYS A 6 -25.08 -15.64 -18.63
CA LYS A 6 -25.55 -15.67 -17.23
C LYS A 6 -24.78 -14.73 -16.30
N LEU A 7 -23.48 -14.52 -16.54
CA LEU A 7 -22.68 -13.53 -15.82
C LEU A 7 -23.16 -12.11 -16.13
N LYS A 8 -23.45 -11.81 -17.40
CA LYS A 8 -23.96 -10.51 -17.84
C LYS A 8 -25.36 -10.17 -17.26
N SER A 9 -26.13 -11.18 -16.86
CA SER A 9 -27.43 -11.01 -16.19
C SER A 9 -27.36 -10.85 -14.66
N SER A 10 -26.18 -11.02 -14.05
CA SER A 10 -25.97 -10.76 -12.62
C SER A 10 -25.31 -9.39 -12.45
N ASP A 11 -26.08 -8.41 -11.98
CA ASP A 11 -25.74 -6.97 -11.97
C ASP A 11 -24.37 -6.63 -11.34
N TRP A 12 -23.87 -7.45 -10.40
CA TRP A 12 -22.60 -7.19 -9.71
C TRP A 12 -21.50 -8.23 -9.96
N VAL A 13 -21.86 -9.47 -10.32
CA VAL A 13 -20.88 -10.57 -10.47
C VAL A 13 -19.98 -10.35 -11.68
N PHE A 14 -20.53 -9.87 -12.80
CA PHE A 14 -19.74 -9.60 -14.00
C PHE A 14 -18.68 -8.51 -13.78
N PRO A 15 -19.01 -7.30 -13.27
CA PRO A 15 -18.00 -6.30 -12.91
C PRO A 15 -16.94 -6.85 -11.95
N THR A 16 -17.33 -7.56 -10.90
CA THR A 16 -16.38 -8.14 -9.92
C THR A 16 -15.46 -9.18 -10.55
N ALA A 17 -15.97 -10.05 -11.42
CA ALA A 17 -15.18 -11.08 -12.07
C ALA A 17 -14.14 -10.50 -13.03
N VAL A 18 -14.53 -9.54 -13.88
CA VAL A 18 -13.61 -8.89 -14.82
C VAL A 18 -12.54 -8.10 -14.05
N LEU A 19 -12.93 -7.41 -12.99
CA LEU A 19 -12.00 -6.62 -12.16
C LEU A 19 -11.06 -7.50 -11.33
N SER A 20 -11.52 -8.67 -10.87
CA SER A 20 -10.66 -9.67 -10.22
C SER A 20 -9.65 -10.27 -11.21
N LEU A 21 -10.09 -10.55 -12.45
CA LEU A 21 -9.21 -11.05 -13.51
C LEU A 21 -8.14 -10.01 -13.87
N TYR A 22 -8.53 -8.75 -14.03
CA TYR A 22 -7.59 -7.64 -14.21
C TYR A 22 -6.59 -7.56 -13.04
N GLY A 23 -7.07 -7.58 -11.81
CA GLY A 23 -6.23 -7.50 -10.61
C GLY A 23 -5.24 -8.66 -10.50
N PHE A 24 -5.64 -9.86 -10.90
CA PHE A 24 -4.74 -11.02 -10.97
C PHE A 24 -3.61 -10.79 -11.98
N PHE A 25 -3.93 -10.47 -13.24
CA PHE A 25 -2.91 -10.32 -14.29
C PHE A 25 -2.04 -9.07 -14.10
N ALA A 26 -2.59 -7.96 -13.62
CA ALA A 26 -1.84 -6.73 -13.36
C ALA A 26 -0.82 -6.88 -12.21
N ASN A 27 -1.06 -7.82 -11.29
CA ASN A 27 -0.21 -8.09 -10.12
C ASN A 27 0.55 -9.42 -10.20
N CYS A 28 0.33 -10.22 -11.25
CA CYS A 28 1.14 -11.40 -11.55
C CYS A 28 2.49 -10.98 -12.19
N ARG A 29 3.31 -10.29 -11.40
CA ARG A 29 4.56 -9.69 -11.83
C ARG A 29 5.73 -10.61 -11.55
N ILE A 30 5.98 -11.51 -12.49
CA ILE A 30 6.98 -12.59 -12.37
C ILE A 30 8.40 -12.05 -12.15
N ALA A 31 8.71 -10.90 -12.74
CA ALA A 31 10.03 -10.27 -12.64
C ALA A 31 10.24 -9.40 -11.38
N GLU A 32 9.19 -9.01 -10.66
CA GLU A 32 9.28 -8.03 -9.56
C GLU A 32 10.19 -8.47 -8.40
N PRO A 33 10.22 -9.75 -7.96
CA PRO A 33 11.16 -10.22 -6.93
C PRO A 33 12.65 -10.16 -7.33
N PHE A 34 12.91 -9.97 -8.63
CA PHE A 34 14.25 -10.00 -9.23
C PHE A 34 14.58 -8.67 -9.92
N LEU A 35 13.81 -7.60 -9.65
CA LEU A 35 14.00 -6.30 -10.29
C LEU A 35 15.36 -5.69 -9.92
N ALA A 36 15.71 -5.63 -8.64
CA ALA A 36 17.01 -5.10 -8.21
C ALA A 36 18.20 -5.90 -8.81
N PRO A 37 18.23 -7.25 -8.73
CA PRO A 37 19.21 -8.07 -9.45
C PRO A 37 19.29 -7.81 -10.95
N TYR A 38 18.16 -7.56 -11.62
CA TYR A 38 18.14 -7.27 -13.05
C TYR A 38 18.74 -5.90 -13.41
N LEU A 39 18.51 -4.88 -12.57
CA LEU A 39 19.06 -3.54 -12.76
C LEU A 39 20.57 -3.49 -12.51
N ILE A 40 21.04 -4.22 -11.49
CA ILE A 40 22.46 -4.29 -11.11
C ILE A 40 23.23 -5.28 -12.01
N GLY A 41 22.53 -6.28 -12.54
CA GLY A 41 23.13 -7.32 -13.37
C GLY A 41 23.73 -6.83 -14.68
N PRO A 42 24.45 -7.71 -15.42
CA PRO A 42 25.29 -7.34 -16.55
C PRO A 42 24.55 -6.74 -17.74
N TYR A 43 23.22 -6.92 -17.81
CA TYR A 43 22.41 -6.40 -18.91
C TYR A 43 22.16 -4.89 -18.80
N LYS A 44 21.94 -4.37 -17.58
CA LYS A 44 21.66 -2.95 -17.34
C LYS A 44 22.83 -2.23 -16.69
N ASN A 45 23.65 -2.96 -15.91
CA ASN A 45 24.92 -2.52 -15.35
C ASN A 45 24.81 -1.17 -14.59
N ILE A 46 23.76 -1.02 -13.80
CA ILE A 46 23.55 0.16 -12.95
C ILE A 46 24.17 -0.12 -11.58
N SER A 47 24.93 0.82 -11.02
CA SER A 47 25.50 0.66 -9.68
C SER A 47 24.40 0.61 -8.61
N GLU A 48 24.62 -0.20 -7.58
CA GLU A 48 23.70 -0.34 -6.44
C GLU A 48 23.42 1.01 -5.75
N GLU A 49 24.45 1.85 -5.64
CA GLU A 49 24.34 3.21 -5.11
C GLU A 49 23.37 4.08 -5.92
N VAL A 50 23.41 3.99 -7.26
CA VAL A 50 22.52 4.77 -8.13
C VAL A 50 21.08 4.28 -8.00
N VAL A 51 20.88 2.96 -7.86
CA VAL A 51 19.55 2.38 -7.62
C VAL A 51 18.98 2.86 -6.28
N THR A 52 19.80 2.85 -5.23
CA THR A 52 19.39 3.19 -3.86
C THR A 52 19.12 4.68 -3.69
N ASN A 53 20.06 5.53 -4.14
CA ASN A 53 20.04 6.97 -3.83
C ASN A 53 19.24 7.80 -4.83
N TYR A 54 18.98 7.28 -6.04
CA TYR A 54 18.26 8.03 -7.08
C TYR A 54 16.99 7.30 -7.55
N LEU A 55 17.09 6.02 -7.91
CA LEU A 55 15.99 5.33 -8.58
C LEU A 55 14.78 5.13 -7.66
N PHE A 56 14.97 4.59 -6.46
CA PHE A 56 13.86 4.40 -5.50
C PHE A 56 13.30 5.71 -4.92
N PRO A 57 14.12 6.73 -4.61
CA PRO A 57 13.62 8.05 -4.21
C PRO A 57 12.80 8.74 -5.31
N ILE A 58 13.26 8.74 -6.57
CA ILE A 58 12.52 9.36 -7.69
C ILE A 58 11.11 8.77 -7.82
N TRP A 59 10.97 7.45 -7.68
CA TRP A 59 9.66 6.81 -7.66
C TRP A 59 8.80 7.30 -6.51
N THR A 60 9.34 7.35 -5.29
CA THR A 60 8.60 7.77 -4.09
C THR A 60 8.09 9.21 -4.24
N TYR A 61 8.95 10.12 -4.70
CA TYR A 61 8.60 11.53 -4.93
C TYR A 61 7.57 11.69 -6.04
N SER A 62 7.75 10.97 -7.16
CA SER A 62 6.81 11.00 -8.27
C SER A 62 5.45 10.42 -7.86
N TYR A 63 5.43 9.37 -7.04
CA TYR A 63 4.21 8.74 -6.58
C TYR A 63 3.38 9.71 -5.74
N LEU A 64 3.99 10.41 -4.78
CA LEU A 64 3.29 11.45 -4.01
C LEU A 64 2.75 12.57 -4.93
N ALA A 65 3.56 13.02 -5.90
CA ALA A 65 3.17 14.07 -6.83
C ALA A 65 1.98 13.68 -7.72
N PHE A 66 1.93 12.44 -8.21
CA PHE A 66 0.83 11.94 -9.05
C PHE A 66 -0.39 11.47 -8.26
N LEU A 67 -0.25 11.11 -6.97
CA LEU A 67 -1.37 10.68 -6.14
C LEU A 67 -2.47 11.77 -6.07
N PHE A 68 -2.09 13.04 -5.85
CA PHE A 68 -3.03 14.14 -5.73
C PHE A 68 -3.89 14.37 -6.99
N PRO A 69 -3.32 14.55 -8.21
CA PRO A 69 -4.13 14.70 -9.42
C PRO A 69 -4.92 13.43 -9.75
N VAL A 70 -4.37 12.23 -9.52
CA VAL A 70 -5.10 10.98 -9.76
C VAL A 70 -6.32 10.86 -8.84
N PHE A 71 -6.20 11.21 -7.57
CA PHE A 71 -7.32 11.21 -6.63
C PHE A 71 -8.47 12.11 -7.13
N LEU A 72 -8.16 13.33 -7.59
CA LEU A 72 -9.15 14.25 -8.16
C LEU A 72 -9.73 13.74 -9.50
N LEU A 73 -8.90 13.16 -10.36
CA LEU A 73 -9.31 12.63 -11.66
C LEU A 73 -10.16 11.36 -11.54
N THR A 74 -10.04 10.61 -10.46
CA THR A 74 -10.75 9.34 -10.26
C THR A 74 -12.25 9.52 -10.30
N ASP A 75 -12.74 10.59 -9.68
CA ASP A 75 -14.15 10.94 -9.69
C ASP A 75 -14.59 11.57 -11.01
N PHE A 76 -13.75 12.41 -11.62
CA PHE A 76 -14.07 13.07 -12.89
C PHE A 76 -14.17 12.07 -14.05
N LEU A 77 -13.24 11.11 -14.11
CA LEU A 77 -13.13 10.14 -15.20
C LEU A 77 -13.97 8.87 -14.97
N ARG A 78 -14.67 8.75 -13.84
CA ARG A 78 -15.49 7.57 -13.49
C ARG A 78 -14.68 6.27 -13.47
N HIS A 79 -13.48 6.31 -12.90
CA HIS A 79 -12.60 5.17 -12.59
C HIS A 79 -12.09 4.33 -13.80
N LYS A 80 -12.92 3.91 -14.76
CA LYS A 80 -12.51 3.03 -15.88
C LYS A 80 -11.34 3.59 -16.70
N PRO A 81 -11.35 4.85 -17.18
CA PRO A 81 -10.23 5.40 -17.94
C PRO A 81 -8.92 5.39 -17.14
N LEU A 82 -8.98 5.58 -15.82
CA LEU A 82 -7.78 5.48 -14.98
C LEU A 82 -7.24 4.05 -14.89
N ILE A 83 -8.10 3.03 -14.85
CA ILE A 83 -7.65 1.62 -14.88
C ILE A 83 -7.00 1.29 -16.24
N VAL A 84 -7.56 1.80 -17.34
CA VAL A 84 -6.95 1.63 -18.68
C VAL A 84 -5.61 2.36 -18.77
N ILE A 85 -5.53 3.59 -18.24
CA ILE A 85 -4.28 4.35 -18.14
C ILE A 85 -3.25 3.60 -17.29
N GLN A 86 -3.64 3.07 -16.13
CA GLN A 86 -2.78 2.26 -15.27
C GLN A 86 -2.16 1.11 -16.06
N ALA A 87 -2.99 0.34 -16.77
CA ALA A 87 -2.56 -0.81 -17.53
C ALA A 87 -1.65 -0.43 -18.71
N LEU A 88 -1.93 0.69 -19.38
CA LEU A 88 -1.08 1.23 -20.45
C LEU A 88 0.31 1.62 -19.92
N PHE A 89 0.36 2.36 -18.81
CA PHE A 89 1.62 2.76 -18.18
C PHE A 89 2.40 1.55 -17.66
N LEU A 90 1.71 0.51 -17.18
CA LEU A 90 2.34 -0.75 -16.76
C LEU A 90 2.98 -1.50 -17.93
N VAL A 91 2.28 -1.61 -19.08
CA VAL A 91 2.86 -2.18 -20.31
C VAL A 91 4.06 -1.36 -20.78
N SER A 92 3.91 -0.03 -20.86
CA SER A 92 5.00 0.88 -21.22
C SER A 92 6.22 0.71 -20.32
N ASN A 93 6.01 0.56 -19.00
CA ASN A 93 7.07 0.34 -18.02
C ASN A 93 7.89 -0.92 -18.33
N TYR A 94 7.24 -2.06 -18.59
CA TYR A 94 7.95 -3.30 -18.92
C TYR A 94 8.57 -3.30 -20.32
N VAL A 95 8.00 -2.56 -21.29
CA VAL A 95 8.64 -2.32 -22.60
C VAL A 95 9.93 -1.53 -22.41
N LEU A 96 9.90 -0.44 -21.64
CA LEU A 96 11.10 0.35 -21.32
C LEU A 96 12.14 -0.51 -20.60
N LEU A 97 11.72 -1.34 -19.63
CA LEU A 97 12.61 -2.21 -18.87
C LEU A 97 13.35 -3.24 -19.76
N CYS A 98 12.67 -3.77 -20.78
CA CYS A 98 13.27 -4.73 -21.72
C CYS A 98 14.16 -4.06 -22.77
N PHE A 99 13.69 -2.96 -23.39
CA PHE A 99 14.26 -2.45 -24.63
C PHE A 99 15.03 -1.13 -24.51
N ALA A 100 14.85 -0.35 -23.44
CA ALA A 100 15.54 0.95 -23.31
C ALA A 100 17.01 0.77 -22.90
N PRO A 101 17.99 1.28 -23.67
CA PRO A 101 19.43 1.12 -23.38
C PRO A 101 20.04 2.28 -22.59
N GLY A 102 19.26 3.29 -22.15
CA GLY A 102 19.79 4.54 -21.57
C GLY A 102 19.48 4.73 -20.09
N LEU A 103 20.49 5.14 -19.31
CA LEU A 103 20.41 5.43 -17.88
C LEU A 103 19.28 6.44 -17.54
N LEU A 104 19.14 7.52 -18.33
CA LEU A 104 18.08 8.52 -18.13
C LEU A 104 16.67 7.98 -18.41
N ALA A 105 16.52 7.15 -19.44
CA ALA A 105 15.25 6.50 -19.74
C ALA A 105 14.87 5.49 -18.63
N MET A 106 15.85 4.83 -18.03
CA MET A 106 15.63 3.88 -16.93
C MET A 106 15.44 4.55 -15.56
N LEU A 107 16.09 5.67 -15.28
CA LEU A 107 15.95 6.39 -14.01
C LEU A 107 14.70 7.27 -13.97
N PHE A 108 14.47 8.08 -15.00
CA PHE A 108 13.38 9.05 -14.97
C PHE A 108 12.10 8.46 -15.56
N LEU A 109 12.15 7.93 -16.79
CA LEU A 109 10.91 7.50 -17.45
C LEU A 109 10.32 6.25 -16.79
N LEU A 110 11.13 5.23 -16.50
CA LEU A 110 10.65 4.01 -15.83
C LEU A 110 10.00 4.32 -14.47
N GLN A 111 10.69 5.07 -13.60
CA GLN A 111 10.19 5.32 -12.24
C GLN A 111 8.98 6.24 -12.23
N ILE A 112 8.93 7.25 -13.11
CA ILE A 112 7.74 8.09 -13.28
C ILE A 112 6.56 7.27 -13.80
N HIS A 113 6.79 6.39 -14.79
CA HIS A 113 5.72 5.52 -15.30
C HIS A 113 5.20 4.60 -14.20
N TYR A 114 6.10 3.97 -13.44
CA TYR A 114 5.72 3.10 -12.35
C TYR A 114 5.01 3.87 -11.22
N ALA A 115 5.43 5.10 -10.91
CA ALA A 115 4.73 5.96 -9.97
C ALA A 115 3.29 6.29 -10.42
N VAL A 116 3.05 6.51 -11.71
CA VAL A 116 1.70 6.68 -12.26
C VAL A 116 0.88 5.40 -12.12
N VAL A 117 1.47 4.22 -12.36
CA VAL A 117 0.82 2.92 -12.14
C VAL A 117 0.37 2.76 -10.69
N THR A 118 1.26 3.06 -9.73
CA THR A 118 0.95 2.93 -8.30
C THR A 118 -0.08 3.98 -7.86
N ALA A 119 0.00 5.22 -8.37
CA ALA A 119 -1.00 6.26 -8.11
C ALA A 119 -2.40 5.87 -8.59
N THR A 120 -2.49 5.29 -9.78
CA THR A 120 -3.76 4.87 -10.39
C THR A 120 -4.33 3.59 -9.81
N GLU A 121 -3.57 2.85 -9.00
CA GLU A 121 -4.06 1.67 -8.27
C GLU A 121 -5.14 2.01 -7.24
N VAL A 122 -5.14 3.23 -6.70
CA VAL A 122 -6.22 3.69 -5.82
C VAL A 122 -7.57 3.66 -6.56
N ALA A 123 -7.60 3.95 -7.86
CA ALA A 123 -8.81 3.89 -8.67
C ALA A 123 -9.33 2.45 -8.83
N TYR A 124 -8.46 1.44 -8.82
CA TYR A 124 -8.83 0.03 -8.88
C TYR A 124 -9.68 -0.37 -7.66
N PHE A 125 -9.24 -0.02 -6.44
CA PHE A 125 -10.00 -0.28 -5.23
C PHE A 125 -11.26 0.58 -5.12
N SER A 126 -11.18 1.84 -5.54
CA SER A 126 -12.32 2.76 -5.50
C SER A 126 -13.43 2.38 -6.48
N TYR A 127 -13.11 1.69 -7.59
CA TYR A 127 -14.07 1.26 -8.59
C TYR A 127 -15.21 0.41 -7.99
N ILE A 128 -14.90 -0.46 -7.02
CA ILE A 128 -15.89 -1.32 -6.33
C ILE A 128 -17.04 -0.48 -5.77
N TYR A 129 -16.70 0.64 -5.11
CA TYR A 129 -17.69 1.50 -4.46
C TYR A 129 -18.55 2.31 -5.45
N SER A 130 -18.20 2.32 -6.73
CA SER A 130 -18.95 3.01 -7.79
C SER A 130 -19.82 2.07 -8.63
N ALA A 131 -19.40 0.81 -8.80
CA ALA A 131 -19.99 -0.11 -9.76
C ALA A 131 -20.87 -1.21 -9.12
N ILE A 132 -20.71 -1.48 -7.82
CA ILE A 132 -21.34 -2.60 -7.13
C ILE A 132 -22.42 -2.07 -6.16
N PRO A 133 -23.48 -2.84 -5.83
CA PRO A 133 -24.40 -2.46 -4.76
C PRO A 133 -23.76 -2.60 -3.37
N LEU A 134 -24.13 -1.70 -2.45
CA LEU A 134 -23.63 -1.65 -1.07
C LEU A 134 -23.68 -3.01 -0.34
N GLU A 135 -24.74 -3.78 -0.58
CA GLU A 135 -24.97 -5.12 0.01
C GLU A 135 -23.85 -6.12 -0.30
N ASN A 136 -23.15 -5.95 -1.43
CA ASN A 136 -22.14 -6.88 -1.92
C ASN A 136 -20.71 -6.33 -1.82
N TYR A 137 -20.48 -5.13 -1.28
CA TYR A 137 -19.15 -4.51 -1.21
C TYR A 137 -18.12 -5.37 -0.48
N GLN A 138 -18.45 -5.88 0.69
CA GLN A 138 -17.51 -6.68 1.47
C GLN A 138 -17.07 -7.95 0.72
N ARG A 139 -18.01 -8.63 0.06
CA ARG A 139 -17.73 -9.84 -0.74
C ARG A 139 -16.89 -9.51 -1.97
N ALA A 140 -17.27 -8.46 -2.70
CA ALA A 140 -16.54 -8.02 -3.88
C ALA A 140 -15.11 -7.59 -3.55
N THR A 141 -14.92 -6.76 -2.51
CA THR A 141 -13.60 -6.35 -2.02
C THR A 141 -12.75 -7.56 -1.62
N GLY A 142 -13.35 -8.55 -0.93
CA GLY A 142 -12.68 -9.80 -0.58
C GLY A 142 -12.19 -10.59 -1.80
N TYR A 143 -13.03 -10.75 -2.83
CA TYR A 143 -12.65 -11.45 -4.06
C TYR A 143 -11.54 -10.73 -4.83
N LEU A 144 -11.62 -9.41 -4.98
CA LEU A 144 -10.59 -8.62 -5.65
C LEU A 144 -9.25 -8.71 -4.92
N ARG A 145 -9.24 -8.49 -3.60
CA ARG A 145 -8.02 -8.57 -2.78
C ARG A 145 -7.41 -9.96 -2.84
N SER A 146 -8.22 -11.00 -2.81
CA SER A 146 -7.75 -12.39 -2.95
C SER A 146 -7.14 -12.65 -4.32
N ALA A 147 -7.79 -12.20 -5.41
CA ALA A 147 -7.27 -12.36 -6.76
C ALA A 147 -5.93 -11.63 -6.96
N MET A 148 -5.78 -10.43 -6.39
CA MET A 148 -4.54 -9.67 -6.39
C MET A 148 -3.41 -10.39 -5.63
N LEU A 149 -3.66 -10.84 -4.39
CA LEU A 149 -2.68 -11.57 -3.59
C LEU A 149 -2.27 -12.89 -4.24
N PHE A 150 -3.22 -13.58 -4.86
CA PHE A 150 -2.95 -14.78 -5.64
C PHE A 150 -2.11 -14.45 -6.89
N GLY A 151 -2.36 -13.31 -7.54
CA GLY A 151 -1.51 -12.77 -8.61
C GLY A 151 -0.06 -12.63 -8.16
N TYR A 152 0.20 -11.90 -7.06
CA TYR A 152 1.55 -11.73 -6.52
C TYR A 152 2.22 -13.06 -6.16
N THR A 153 1.49 -13.94 -5.48
CA THR A 153 2.00 -15.26 -5.06
C THR A 153 2.38 -16.11 -6.27
N SER A 154 1.50 -16.16 -7.28
CA SER A 154 1.71 -16.94 -8.50
C SER A 154 2.84 -16.37 -9.35
N GLY A 155 2.93 -15.04 -9.47
CA GLY A 155 4.01 -14.36 -10.17
C GLY A 155 5.37 -14.63 -9.51
N ALA A 156 5.48 -14.39 -8.21
CA ALA A 156 6.73 -14.59 -7.47
C ALA A 156 7.17 -16.07 -7.45
N GLY A 157 6.22 -16.99 -7.24
CA GLY A 157 6.48 -18.42 -7.26
C GLY A 157 6.90 -18.91 -8.65
N LEU A 158 6.20 -18.49 -9.71
CA LEU A 158 6.57 -18.81 -11.08
C LEU A 158 7.94 -18.24 -11.45
N GLY A 159 8.25 -17.00 -11.04
CA GLY A 159 9.55 -16.38 -11.26
C GLY A 159 10.68 -17.18 -10.62
N GLN A 160 10.49 -17.62 -9.37
CA GLN A 160 11.46 -18.48 -8.69
C GLN A 160 11.65 -19.83 -9.38
N ILE A 161 10.56 -20.48 -9.81
CA ILE A 161 10.62 -21.75 -10.54
C ILE A 161 11.39 -21.59 -11.86
N LEU A 162 11.12 -20.51 -12.60
CA LEU A 162 11.77 -20.24 -13.90
C LEU A 162 13.28 -20.00 -13.77
N ILE A 163 13.72 -19.35 -12.69
CA ILE A 163 15.16 -19.15 -12.43
C ILE A 163 15.79 -20.45 -11.91
N SER A 164 15.22 -21.06 -10.87
CA SER A 164 15.86 -22.18 -10.17
C SER A 164 15.81 -23.50 -10.95
N LEU A 165 14.72 -23.80 -11.67
CA LEU A 165 14.58 -25.06 -12.40
C LEU A 165 14.91 -24.92 -13.88
N ALA A 166 14.52 -23.80 -14.52
CA ALA A 166 14.72 -23.62 -15.96
C ALA A 166 15.98 -22.81 -16.31
N GLY A 167 16.69 -22.26 -15.32
CA GLY A 167 17.93 -21.50 -15.54
C GLY A 167 17.73 -20.26 -16.41
N LEU A 168 16.53 -19.68 -16.44
CA LEU A 168 16.21 -18.56 -17.33
C LEU A 168 16.85 -17.26 -16.83
N ASN A 169 17.44 -16.52 -17.78
CA ASN A 169 17.95 -15.18 -17.52
C ASN A 169 16.81 -14.21 -17.13
N TYR A 170 17.14 -13.22 -16.30
CA TYR A 170 16.20 -12.19 -15.84
C TYR A 170 15.51 -11.40 -16.97
N PHE A 171 16.14 -11.28 -18.15
CA PHE A 171 15.51 -10.66 -19.33
C PHE A 171 14.23 -11.40 -19.74
N TYR A 172 14.24 -12.74 -19.77
CA TYR A 172 13.09 -13.53 -20.16
C TYR A 172 11.95 -13.43 -19.13
N LEU A 173 12.26 -13.29 -17.84
CA LEU A 173 11.24 -13.04 -16.82
C LEU A 173 10.53 -11.71 -17.06
N ASN A 174 11.26 -10.67 -17.44
CA ASN A 174 10.68 -9.37 -17.80
C ASN A 174 9.83 -9.46 -19.06
N ALA A 175 10.26 -10.21 -20.07
CA ALA A 175 9.49 -10.45 -21.29
C ALA A 175 8.20 -11.25 -21.04
N ILE A 176 8.24 -12.27 -20.18
CA ILE A 176 7.04 -13.02 -19.77
C ILE A 176 6.09 -12.10 -18.99
N THR A 177 6.63 -11.31 -18.06
CA THR A 177 5.84 -10.34 -17.29
C THR A 177 5.16 -9.32 -18.22
N LEU A 178 5.87 -8.83 -19.24
CA LEU A 178 5.31 -7.96 -20.29
C LEU A 178 4.10 -8.62 -20.98
N GLY A 179 4.20 -9.90 -21.31
CA GLY A 179 3.06 -10.67 -21.87
C GLY A 179 1.87 -10.72 -20.92
N VAL A 180 2.11 -11.02 -19.64
CA VAL A 180 1.07 -11.10 -18.59
C VAL A 180 0.37 -9.75 -18.38
N VAL A 181 1.11 -8.65 -18.27
CA VAL A 181 0.51 -7.31 -18.10
C VAL A 181 -0.18 -6.80 -19.37
N SER A 182 0.25 -7.26 -20.55
CA SER A 182 -0.45 -6.98 -21.82
C SER A 182 -1.83 -7.63 -21.85
N VAL A 183 -1.97 -8.84 -21.29
CA VAL A 183 -3.28 -9.47 -21.09
C VAL A 183 -4.14 -8.65 -20.13
N ALA A 184 -3.58 -8.12 -19.05
CA ALA A 184 -4.31 -7.22 -18.13
C ALA A 184 -4.82 -5.96 -18.85
N PHE A 185 -4.00 -5.36 -19.72
CA PHE A 185 -4.40 -4.22 -20.55
C PHE A 185 -5.59 -4.55 -21.46
N LEU A 186 -5.58 -5.72 -22.12
CA LEU A 186 -6.72 -6.15 -22.95
C LEU A 186 -8.00 -6.35 -22.13
N ILE A 187 -7.89 -6.93 -20.93
CA ILE A 187 -9.03 -7.14 -20.02
C ILE A 187 -9.64 -5.79 -19.56
N SER A 188 -8.81 -4.76 -19.38
CA SER A 188 -9.27 -3.44 -18.89
C SER A 188 -10.35 -2.81 -19.78
N PHE A 189 -10.37 -3.11 -21.08
CA PHE A 189 -11.38 -2.60 -22.01
C PHE A 189 -12.78 -3.16 -21.76
N TRP A 190 -12.87 -4.40 -21.23
CA TRP A 190 -14.14 -5.07 -20.95
C TRP A 190 -14.78 -4.66 -19.62
N LEU A 191 -14.13 -3.80 -18.84
CA LEU A 191 -14.72 -3.24 -17.63
C LEU A 191 -15.98 -2.41 -17.97
N PRO A 192 -17.10 -2.60 -17.24
CA PRO A 192 -18.28 -1.78 -17.45
C PRO A 192 -18.01 -0.32 -17.05
N MET A 193 -18.69 0.64 -17.67
CA MET A 193 -18.64 2.04 -17.23
C MET A 193 -19.56 2.20 -16.01
N PRO A 194 -19.07 2.66 -14.85
CA PRO A 194 -19.92 2.95 -13.71
C PRO A 194 -20.94 4.04 -14.08
N GLN A 195 -22.23 3.79 -13.85
CA GLN A 195 -23.30 4.71 -14.22
C GLN A 195 -23.53 5.83 -13.18
N GLY A 196 -22.97 5.71 -11.98
CA GLY A 196 -23.05 6.74 -10.93
C GLY A 196 -21.69 7.02 -10.29
N SER A 197 -21.32 8.30 -10.19
CA SER A 197 -20.34 8.76 -9.20
C SER A 197 -21.05 8.86 -7.84
N MET A 198 -20.37 8.49 -6.74
CA MET A 198 -20.90 8.59 -5.37
C MET A 198 -21.50 9.98 -5.07
N PHE A 199 -20.94 11.05 -5.66
CA PHE A 199 -21.42 12.43 -5.50
C PHE A 199 -22.66 12.80 -6.35
N PHE A 200 -22.94 12.05 -7.42
CA PHE A 200 -24.03 12.39 -8.36
C PHE A 200 -25.31 11.57 -8.16
N LYS A 201 -25.33 10.65 -7.19
CA LYS A 201 -26.53 9.87 -6.86
C LYS A 201 -27.71 10.74 -6.39
N GLY A 202 -27.46 12.00 -6.02
CA GLY A 202 -28.46 12.98 -5.60
C GLY A 202 -29.21 13.75 -6.68
N ARG A 203 -29.00 13.53 -8.00
CA ARG A 203 -29.71 14.35 -9.00
C ARG A 203 -30.06 13.64 -10.30
N LYS A 204 -31.13 12.83 -10.28
CA LYS A 204 -32.00 12.72 -11.45
C LYS A 204 -32.88 13.97 -11.50
N THR A 205 -32.42 15.01 -12.18
CA THR A 205 -33.13 16.15 -12.83
C THR A 205 -32.36 17.47 -12.64
N ALA A 206 -31.74 17.94 -13.73
CA ALA A 206 -31.70 19.35 -14.16
C ALA A 206 -30.55 19.56 -15.17
N SER A 207 -30.96 19.83 -16.40
CA SER A 207 -30.30 20.60 -17.48
C SER A 207 -28.79 20.88 -17.42
N LEU A 208 -28.10 20.37 -18.44
CA LEU A 208 -26.70 20.64 -18.77
C LEU A 208 -26.45 22.13 -19.08
N GLY A 209 -25.28 22.63 -18.65
CA GLY A 209 -24.61 23.75 -19.34
C GLY A 209 -23.94 24.79 -18.45
N ARG A 210 -24.42 25.03 -17.21
CA ARG A 210 -23.91 26.14 -16.37
C ARG A 210 -23.50 25.76 -14.94
N GLN A 211 -23.52 24.46 -14.61
CA GLN A 211 -23.44 23.96 -13.24
C GLN A 211 -22.03 23.56 -12.76
N SER A 212 -21.02 23.50 -13.64
CA SER A 212 -19.73 22.85 -13.33
C SER A 212 -18.94 23.55 -12.21
N GLN A 213 -19.02 24.88 -12.09
CA GLN A 213 -18.23 25.64 -11.10
C GLN A 213 -18.90 25.68 -9.71
N LYS A 214 -20.24 25.71 -9.65
CA LYS A 214 -20.99 25.60 -8.39
C LYS A 214 -20.92 24.19 -7.80
N ASN A 215 -20.78 23.16 -8.64
CA ASN A 215 -20.69 21.76 -8.23
C ASN A 215 -19.37 21.41 -7.52
N VAL A 216 -18.25 22.05 -7.88
CA VAL A 216 -16.95 21.81 -7.22
C VAL A 216 -16.95 22.40 -5.80
N PHE A 217 -17.50 23.60 -5.62
CA PHE A 217 -17.57 24.22 -4.30
C PHE A 217 -18.52 23.46 -3.36
N SER A 218 -19.67 22.99 -3.87
CA SER A 218 -20.57 22.12 -3.09
C SER A 218 -19.99 20.74 -2.79
N ALA A 219 -19.25 20.15 -3.74
CA ALA A 219 -18.57 18.87 -3.52
C ALA A 219 -17.44 19.01 -2.49
N GLY A 220 -16.66 20.08 -2.56
CA GLY A 220 -15.64 20.41 -1.56
C GLY A 220 -16.24 20.61 -0.16
N HIS A 221 -17.39 21.28 -0.06
CA HIS A 221 -18.09 21.44 1.21
C HIS A 221 -18.62 20.11 1.77
N LEU A 222 -19.20 19.25 0.93
CA LEU A 222 -19.65 17.90 1.32
C LEU A 222 -18.47 17.00 1.73
N LEU A 223 -17.36 17.05 1.01
CA LEU A 223 -16.11 16.37 1.36
C LEU A 223 -15.58 16.85 2.71
N TRP A 224 -15.62 18.18 2.95
CA TRP A 224 -15.20 18.77 4.21
C TRP A 224 -16.09 18.38 5.39
N GLN A 225 -17.41 18.32 5.17
CA GLN A 225 -18.35 17.82 6.19
C GLN A 225 -18.10 16.34 6.48
N SER A 226 -17.98 15.50 5.44
CA SER A 226 -17.68 14.07 5.57
C SER A 226 -16.33 13.83 6.25
N PHE A 227 -15.32 14.65 5.94
CA PHE A 227 -14.02 14.64 6.60
C PHE A 227 -14.15 14.99 8.09
N ARG A 228 -14.85 16.08 8.41
CA ARG A 228 -15.05 16.52 9.79
C ARG A 228 -15.82 15.47 10.59
N GLU A 229 -16.86 14.86 10.02
CA GLU A 229 -17.62 13.80 10.66
C GLU A 229 -16.77 12.55 10.89
N SER A 230 -16.01 12.11 9.88
CA SER A 230 -15.11 10.96 9.98
C SER A 230 -14.07 11.17 11.08
N TYR A 231 -13.29 12.25 11.02
CA TYR A 231 -12.19 12.52 11.95
C TYR A 231 -12.62 13.22 13.25
N SER A 232 -13.92 13.29 13.56
CA SER A 232 -14.38 13.77 14.89
C SER A 232 -14.14 12.74 16.01
N SER A 233 -14.04 11.45 15.66
CA SER A 233 -13.79 10.39 16.64
C SER A 233 -12.30 10.23 16.93
N ARG A 234 -11.89 10.40 18.21
CA ARG A 234 -10.51 10.15 18.67
C ARG A 234 -10.05 8.73 18.34
N HIS A 235 -10.96 7.75 18.39
CA HIS A 235 -10.67 6.37 18.04
C HIS A 235 -10.30 6.23 16.56
N LEU A 236 -11.04 6.88 15.64
CA LEU A 236 -10.75 6.80 14.22
C LEU A 236 -9.41 7.45 13.86
N ILE A 237 -9.08 8.60 14.49
CA ILE A 237 -7.80 9.28 14.30
C ILE A 237 -6.64 8.35 14.67
N TYR A 238 -6.74 7.67 15.82
CA TYR A 238 -5.71 6.76 16.31
C TYR A 238 -5.43 5.62 15.31
N TRP A 239 -6.46 4.90 14.89
CA TRP A 239 -6.30 3.80 13.94
C TRP A 239 -5.82 4.28 12.57
N SER A 240 -6.28 5.45 12.12
CA SER A 240 -5.86 6.07 10.87
C SER A 240 -4.39 6.49 10.89
N LEU A 241 -3.92 7.05 12.02
CA LEU A 241 -2.53 7.45 12.20
C LEU A 241 -1.61 6.23 12.23
N TRP A 242 -1.98 5.18 12.98
CA TRP A 242 -1.23 3.92 12.97
C TRP A 242 -1.21 3.31 11.56
N TRP A 243 -2.34 3.29 10.86
CA TRP A 243 -2.42 2.78 9.48
C TRP A 243 -1.43 3.50 8.57
N ALA A 244 -1.38 4.82 8.66
CA ALA A 244 -0.51 5.64 7.81
C ALA A 244 0.97 5.40 8.11
N LEU A 245 1.34 5.37 9.39
CA LEU A 245 2.72 5.10 9.83
C LEU A 245 3.18 3.70 9.45
N ALA A 246 2.36 2.68 9.74
CA ALA A 246 2.69 1.29 9.45
C ALA A 246 2.82 1.06 7.94
N THR A 247 1.94 1.68 7.13
CA THR A 247 2.00 1.59 5.67
C THR A 247 3.26 2.25 5.15
N ALA A 248 3.63 3.44 5.64
CA ALA A 248 4.86 4.13 5.25
C ALA A 248 6.11 3.29 5.57
N GLY A 249 6.17 2.72 6.77
CA GLY A 249 7.28 1.85 7.18
C GLY A 249 7.37 0.57 6.35
N TYR A 250 6.22 -0.07 6.10
CA TYR A 250 6.15 -1.26 5.24
C TYR A 250 6.61 -0.99 3.81
N THR A 251 6.11 0.09 3.18
CA THR A 251 6.53 0.45 1.82
C THR A 251 8.01 0.76 1.74
N GLN A 252 8.59 1.35 2.78
CA GLN A 252 10.04 1.56 2.85
C GLN A 252 10.77 0.22 2.89
N ILE A 253 10.44 -0.67 3.83
CA ILE A 253 11.12 -1.96 3.96
C ILE A 253 11.01 -2.78 2.68
N VAL A 254 9.81 -2.88 2.08
CA VAL A 254 9.60 -3.66 0.84
C VAL A 254 10.42 -3.10 -0.33
N ASN A 255 10.62 -1.80 -0.41
CA ASN A 255 11.43 -1.20 -1.50
C ASN A 255 12.91 -1.53 -1.36
N TYR A 256 13.46 -1.51 -0.15
CA TYR A 256 14.91 -1.69 0.06
C TYR A 256 15.31 -3.12 0.44
N ILE A 257 14.38 -4.02 0.76
CA ILE A 257 14.72 -5.38 1.21
C ILE A 257 15.48 -6.19 0.15
N GLN A 258 15.15 -6.04 -1.14
CA GLN A 258 15.84 -6.76 -2.20
C GLN A 258 17.31 -6.33 -2.35
N LEU A 259 17.59 -5.04 -2.10
CA LEU A 259 18.95 -4.52 -2.06
C LEU A 259 19.69 -5.07 -0.84
N MET A 260 19.03 -5.12 0.32
CA MET A 260 19.60 -5.76 1.52
C MET A 260 19.97 -7.22 1.27
N TRP A 261 19.09 -7.99 0.62
CA TRP A 261 19.40 -9.37 0.24
C TRP A 261 20.59 -9.46 -0.71
N ASN A 262 20.69 -8.57 -1.69
CA ASN A 262 21.82 -8.53 -2.61
C ASN A 262 23.13 -8.10 -1.92
N HIS A 263 23.07 -7.25 -0.89
CA HIS A 263 24.21 -6.86 -0.08
C HIS A 263 24.75 -8.03 0.76
N ILE A 264 23.86 -8.81 1.37
CA ILE A 264 24.22 -10.00 2.16
C ILE A 264 24.73 -11.13 1.27
N GLU A 265 23.99 -11.43 0.19
CA GLU A 265 24.31 -12.50 -0.74
C GLU A 265 24.15 -12.00 -2.19
N PRO A 266 25.27 -11.62 -2.84
CA PRO A 266 25.23 -11.05 -4.18
C PRO A 266 24.61 -12.00 -5.20
N SER A 267 23.61 -11.50 -5.91
CA SER A 267 22.87 -12.25 -6.94
C SER A 267 23.72 -12.69 -8.15
N ALA A 268 24.93 -12.15 -8.28
CA ALA A 268 25.89 -12.51 -9.32
C ALA A 268 26.69 -13.79 -9.01
N SER A 269 26.85 -14.15 -7.73
CA SER A 269 27.71 -15.26 -7.29
C SER A 269 26.97 -16.39 -6.57
N SER A 270 25.70 -16.19 -6.19
CA SER A 270 24.96 -17.13 -5.35
C SER A 270 23.52 -17.35 -5.81
N SER A 271 22.92 -18.45 -5.39
CA SER A 271 21.54 -18.81 -5.76
C SER A 271 20.53 -17.95 -5.01
N VAL A 272 19.76 -17.14 -5.75
CA VAL A 272 18.77 -16.20 -5.19
C VAL A 272 17.41 -16.89 -5.00
N TYR A 273 16.82 -16.76 -3.80
CA TYR A 273 15.49 -17.30 -3.46
C TYR A 273 14.41 -16.24 -3.22
N ASN A 274 14.64 -14.99 -3.65
CA ASN A 274 13.77 -13.84 -3.43
C ASN A 274 12.30 -14.10 -3.83
N GLY A 275 12.05 -14.72 -4.99
CA GLY A 275 10.69 -15.02 -5.44
C GLY A 275 10.00 -16.09 -4.59
N GLY A 276 10.75 -17.08 -4.11
CA GLY A 276 10.24 -18.11 -3.20
C GLY A 276 9.84 -17.52 -1.86
N VAL A 277 10.69 -16.67 -1.29
CA VAL A 277 10.42 -15.94 -0.05
C VAL A 277 9.21 -15.04 -0.22
N GLU A 278 9.14 -14.26 -1.30
CA GLU A 278 8.00 -13.38 -1.54
C GLU A 278 6.67 -14.11 -1.70
N SER A 279 6.69 -15.25 -2.40
CA SER A 279 5.53 -16.11 -2.56
C SER A 279 5.07 -16.69 -1.21
N ALA A 280 6.00 -17.23 -0.43
CA ALA A 280 5.71 -17.76 0.91
C ALA A 280 5.16 -16.68 1.85
N CYS A 281 5.79 -15.51 1.90
CA CYS A 281 5.34 -14.41 2.76
C CYS A 281 3.95 -13.90 2.34
N SER A 282 3.67 -13.84 1.04
CA SER A 282 2.37 -13.42 0.52
C SER A 282 1.26 -14.42 0.86
N LEU A 283 1.56 -15.72 0.81
CA LEU A 283 0.64 -16.78 1.26
C LEU A 283 0.36 -16.71 2.75
N VAL A 284 1.39 -16.57 3.58
CA VAL A 284 1.24 -16.45 5.03
C VAL A 284 0.45 -15.19 5.38
N GLY A 285 0.75 -14.05 4.73
CA GLY A 285 -0.01 -12.82 4.89
C GLY A 285 -1.49 -12.96 4.51
N ALA A 286 -1.78 -13.65 3.40
CA ALA A 286 -3.16 -13.93 2.99
C ALA A 286 -3.89 -14.84 3.99
N ALA A 287 -3.23 -15.89 4.49
CA ALA A 287 -3.79 -16.79 5.50
C ALA A 287 -4.06 -16.06 6.83
N ALA A 288 -3.14 -15.18 7.25
CA ALA A 288 -3.31 -14.34 8.44
C ALA A 288 -4.51 -13.40 8.30
N ALA A 289 -4.62 -12.71 7.16
CA ALA A 289 -5.75 -11.82 6.86
C ALA A 289 -7.09 -12.58 6.82
N PHE A 290 -7.13 -13.76 6.20
CA PHE A 290 -8.31 -14.62 6.17
C PHE A 290 -8.72 -15.06 7.58
N SER A 291 -7.74 -15.44 8.42
CA SER A 291 -7.98 -15.90 9.79
C SER A 291 -8.66 -14.86 10.66
N VAL A 292 -8.31 -13.58 10.53
CA VAL A 292 -8.95 -12.46 11.25
C VAL A 292 -10.46 -12.41 11.04
N GLY A 293 -10.95 -12.82 9.86
CA GLY A 293 -12.38 -12.86 9.54
C GLY A 293 -13.17 -13.98 10.24
N TYR A 294 -12.50 -15.05 10.70
CA TYR A 294 -13.15 -16.17 11.40
C TYR A 294 -12.91 -16.14 12.92
N ILE A 295 -11.90 -15.42 13.37
CA ILE A 295 -11.58 -15.27 14.79
C ILE A 295 -12.65 -14.38 15.44
N LYS A 296 -13.46 -14.98 16.31
CA LYS A 296 -14.46 -14.30 17.15
C LYS A 296 -13.80 -13.56 18.32
N VAL A 297 -12.94 -12.60 18.03
CA VAL A 297 -12.31 -11.73 19.04
C VAL A 297 -12.98 -10.37 19.00
N ASN A 298 -13.22 -9.79 20.19
CA ASN A 298 -13.65 -8.40 20.28
C ASN A 298 -12.45 -7.49 19.99
N TRP A 299 -12.24 -7.21 18.71
CA TRP A 299 -11.11 -6.45 18.21
C TRP A 299 -11.08 -5.00 18.74
N SER A 300 -12.19 -4.46 19.26
CA SER A 300 -12.18 -3.15 19.93
C SER A 300 -11.40 -3.15 21.26
N VAL A 301 -11.36 -4.31 21.93
CA VAL A 301 -10.66 -4.47 23.21
C VAL A 301 -9.23 -4.98 23.01
N TRP A 302 -9.09 -6.02 22.19
CA TRP A 302 -7.82 -6.73 21.98
C TRP A 302 -7.00 -6.19 20.81
N GLY A 303 -7.60 -5.38 19.93
CA GLY A 303 -6.90 -4.85 18.75
C GLY A 303 -5.70 -3.99 19.11
N GLU A 304 -5.78 -3.18 20.17
CA GLU A 304 -4.67 -2.35 20.64
C GLU A 304 -3.51 -3.18 21.20
N LEU A 305 -3.82 -4.25 21.95
CA LEU A 305 -2.78 -5.16 22.44
C LEU A 305 -2.12 -5.92 21.28
N ALA A 306 -2.92 -6.38 20.32
CA ALA A 306 -2.42 -7.02 19.12
C ALA A 306 -1.51 -6.07 18.32
N LEU A 307 -1.93 -4.81 18.14
CA LEU A 307 -1.11 -3.75 17.53
C LEU A 307 0.24 -3.63 18.24
N GLY A 308 0.25 -3.40 19.56
CA GLY A 308 1.49 -3.24 20.31
C GLY A 308 2.42 -4.46 20.20
N LEU A 309 1.87 -5.67 20.43
CA LEU A 309 2.65 -6.91 20.42
C LEU A 309 3.23 -7.23 19.05
N PHE A 310 2.39 -7.28 18.00
CA PHE A 310 2.86 -7.66 16.67
C PHE A 310 3.67 -6.54 16.01
N SER A 311 3.47 -5.26 16.35
CA SER A 311 4.38 -4.19 15.94
C SER A 311 5.75 -4.34 16.59
N ALA A 312 5.82 -4.72 17.88
CA ALA A 312 7.09 -4.98 18.54
C ALA A 312 7.83 -6.20 17.95
N ILE A 313 7.10 -7.28 17.64
CA ILE A 313 7.66 -8.46 16.95
C ILE A 313 8.17 -8.08 15.55
N GLY A 314 7.35 -7.37 14.77
CA GLY A 314 7.72 -6.92 13.43
C GLY A 314 8.95 -6.02 13.44
N ALA A 315 9.01 -5.07 14.38
CA ALA A 315 10.18 -4.21 14.55
C ALA A 315 11.42 -5.01 14.98
N GLY A 316 11.31 -5.91 15.96
CA GLY A 316 12.42 -6.76 16.36
C GLY A 316 12.96 -7.60 15.20
N ALA A 317 12.08 -8.13 14.34
CA ALA A 317 12.47 -8.86 13.15
C ALA A 317 13.25 -7.99 12.15
N VAL A 318 12.80 -6.76 11.91
CA VAL A 318 13.48 -5.80 11.02
C VAL A 318 14.83 -5.36 11.61
N PHE A 319 14.91 -5.15 12.92
CA PHE A 319 16.17 -4.87 13.59
C PHE A 319 17.18 -6.01 13.42
N LEU A 320 16.73 -7.26 13.59
CA LEU A 320 17.56 -8.45 13.38
C LEU A 320 18.02 -8.61 11.93
N ILE A 321 17.19 -8.22 10.95
CA ILE A 321 17.59 -8.17 9.53
C ILE A 321 18.78 -7.23 9.35
N GLY A 322 18.79 -6.06 10.00
CA GLY A 322 19.90 -5.11 9.91
C GLY A 322 21.21 -5.64 10.53
N LEU A 323 21.15 -6.56 11.49
CA LEU A 323 22.34 -7.06 12.20
C LEU A 323 22.87 -8.39 11.65
N THR A 324 22.13 -9.08 10.78
CA THR A 324 22.50 -10.41 10.30
C THR A 324 23.30 -10.35 9.01
N SER A 325 24.30 -11.23 8.91
CA SER A 325 25.01 -11.53 7.66
C SER A 325 24.55 -12.85 7.02
N ASN A 326 23.51 -13.49 7.56
CA ASN A 326 22.98 -14.75 7.04
C ASN A 326 21.67 -14.49 6.28
N ILE A 327 21.64 -14.89 5.00
CA ILE A 327 20.48 -14.70 4.13
C ILE A 327 19.21 -15.37 4.65
N TRP A 328 19.31 -16.58 5.24
CA TRP A 328 18.17 -17.34 5.72
C TRP A 328 17.56 -16.69 6.96
N ALA A 329 18.41 -16.15 7.84
CA ALA A 329 17.95 -15.35 8.97
C ALA A 329 17.26 -14.06 8.49
N CYS A 330 17.80 -13.42 7.45
CA CYS A 330 17.19 -12.24 6.83
C CYS A 330 15.82 -12.56 6.19
N TYR A 331 15.72 -13.66 5.43
CA TYR A 331 14.47 -14.14 4.85
C TYR A 331 13.43 -14.49 5.91
N ALA A 332 13.83 -15.19 6.98
CA ALA A 332 12.94 -15.51 8.09
C ALA A 332 12.44 -14.25 8.81
N GLY A 333 13.34 -13.28 9.07
CA GLY A 333 12.98 -11.99 9.65
C GLY A 333 11.98 -11.23 8.78
N TYR A 334 12.22 -11.17 7.47
CA TYR A 334 11.31 -10.52 6.52
C TYR A 334 9.93 -11.21 6.51
N ALA A 335 9.90 -12.54 6.55
CA ALA A 335 8.65 -13.30 6.61
C ALA A 335 7.83 -13.00 7.87
N VAL A 336 8.49 -12.93 9.03
CA VAL A 336 7.84 -12.54 10.29
C VAL A 336 7.30 -11.12 10.21
N PHE A 337 8.12 -10.17 9.75
CA PHE A 337 7.73 -8.77 9.58
C PHE A 337 6.51 -8.63 8.67
N LYS A 338 6.57 -9.16 7.45
CA LYS A 338 5.49 -9.07 6.45
C LYS A 338 4.20 -9.72 6.94
N SER A 339 4.30 -10.85 7.63
CA SER A 339 3.13 -11.53 8.20
C SER A 339 2.48 -10.70 9.32
N CYS A 340 3.28 -10.12 10.21
CA CYS A 340 2.79 -9.22 11.26
C CYS A 340 2.11 -7.99 10.67
N TYR A 341 2.73 -7.36 9.66
CA TYR A 341 2.13 -6.22 8.97
C TYR A 341 0.79 -6.58 8.32
N MET A 342 0.71 -7.68 7.57
CA MET A 342 -0.52 -8.11 6.88
C MET A 342 -1.67 -8.42 7.86
N LEU A 343 -1.35 -8.99 9.03
CA LEU A 343 -2.33 -9.19 10.10
C LEU A 343 -2.83 -7.85 10.64
N LEU A 344 -1.91 -6.97 11.04
CA LEU A 344 -2.25 -5.70 11.69
C LEU A 344 -2.97 -4.74 10.75
N ILE A 345 -2.56 -4.64 9.48
CA ILE A 345 -3.23 -3.79 8.50
C ILE A 345 -4.67 -4.26 8.25
N THR A 346 -4.93 -5.58 8.33
CA THR A 346 -6.28 -6.15 8.22
C THR A 346 -7.15 -5.77 9.42
N ILE A 347 -6.63 -5.92 10.65
CA ILE A 347 -7.32 -5.54 11.88
C ILE A 347 -7.64 -4.04 11.87
N THR A 348 -6.64 -3.21 11.54
CA THR A 348 -6.81 -1.76 11.48
C THR A 348 -7.83 -1.34 10.43
N THR A 349 -7.77 -1.94 9.24
CA THR A 349 -8.76 -1.68 8.17
C THR A 349 -10.17 -2.03 8.65
N PHE A 350 -10.34 -3.16 9.34
CA PHE A 350 -11.63 -3.56 9.91
C PHE A 350 -12.12 -2.59 10.99
N GLN A 351 -11.26 -2.10 11.87
CA GLN A 351 -11.61 -1.14 12.92
C GLN A 351 -11.98 0.24 12.35
N ILE A 352 -11.26 0.70 11.34
CA ILE A 352 -11.59 1.93 10.61
C ILE A 352 -12.94 1.76 9.91
N ALA A 353 -13.14 0.63 9.23
CA ALA A 353 -14.38 0.32 8.50
C ALA A 353 -15.61 0.28 9.43
N ALA A 354 -15.49 -0.34 10.60
CA ALA A 354 -16.60 -0.51 11.54
C ALA A 354 -17.10 0.81 12.15
N ASN A 355 -16.26 1.85 12.16
CA ASN A 355 -16.55 3.15 12.76
C ASN A 355 -16.84 4.25 11.74
N LEU A 356 -16.89 3.91 10.44
CA LEU A 356 -17.17 4.83 9.35
C LEU A 356 -18.51 4.53 8.69
N SER A 357 -19.17 5.59 8.20
CA SER A 357 -20.26 5.41 7.25
C SER A 357 -19.70 4.89 5.92
N MET A 358 -20.48 4.07 5.21
CA MET A 358 -20.06 3.45 3.94
C MET A 358 -19.69 4.49 2.86
N GLU A 359 -20.20 5.72 2.98
CA GLU A 359 -19.94 6.84 2.07
C GLU A 359 -18.57 7.50 2.31
N CYS A 360 -18.05 7.45 3.54
CA CYS A 360 -16.77 8.06 3.91
C CYS A 360 -15.56 7.16 3.68
N TYR A 361 -15.78 5.87 3.35
CA TYR A 361 -14.73 4.86 3.25
C TYR A 361 -13.61 5.29 2.29
N ALA A 362 -13.95 5.61 1.04
CA ALA A 362 -12.96 5.97 0.02
C ALA A 362 -12.17 7.23 0.40
N LEU A 363 -12.82 8.20 1.04
CA LEU A 363 -12.19 9.45 1.48
C LEU A 363 -11.18 9.19 2.60
N THR A 364 -11.56 8.46 3.65
CA THR A 364 -10.67 8.17 4.78
C THR A 364 -9.46 7.35 4.35
N PHE A 365 -9.64 6.30 3.53
CA PHE A 365 -8.49 5.53 3.03
C PHE A 365 -7.61 6.34 2.07
N GLY A 366 -8.20 7.24 1.27
CA GLY A 366 -7.45 8.17 0.42
C GLY A 366 -6.56 9.12 1.22
N ILE A 367 -7.10 9.72 2.28
CA ILE A 367 -6.34 10.61 3.18
C ILE A 367 -5.26 9.83 3.93
N ASN A 368 -5.59 8.67 4.47
CA ASN A 368 -4.60 7.84 5.17
C ASN A 368 -3.46 7.44 4.23
N THR A 369 -3.76 7.10 2.97
CA THR A 369 -2.75 6.82 1.93
C THR A 369 -1.89 8.05 1.67
N PHE A 370 -2.48 9.23 1.50
CA PHE A 370 -1.75 10.47 1.30
C PHE A 370 -0.79 10.79 2.46
N VAL A 371 -1.25 10.61 3.71
CA VAL A 371 -0.42 10.80 4.90
C VAL A 371 0.71 9.76 4.93
N ALA A 372 0.42 8.50 4.63
CA ALA A 372 1.43 7.44 4.55
C ALA A 372 2.54 7.77 3.55
N LEU A 373 2.18 8.18 2.32
CA LEU A 373 3.17 8.55 1.30
C LEU A 373 3.94 9.81 1.64
N SER A 374 3.30 10.77 2.30
CA SER A 374 3.96 11.98 2.78
C SER A 374 5.02 11.62 3.82
N LEU A 375 4.67 10.76 4.78
CA LEU A 375 5.61 10.23 5.78
C LEU A 375 6.74 9.42 5.13
N GLN A 376 6.42 8.55 4.18
CA GLN A 376 7.41 7.78 3.41
C GLN A 376 8.39 8.70 2.67
N THR A 377 7.88 9.76 2.05
CA THR A 377 8.67 10.76 1.32
C THR A 377 9.61 11.49 2.27
N ILE A 378 9.12 11.92 3.44
CA ILE A 378 9.95 12.58 4.46
C ILE A 378 11.05 11.64 4.95
N MET A 379 10.72 10.37 5.26
CA MET A 379 11.72 9.39 5.69
C MET A 379 12.76 9.13 4.60
N THR A 380 12.34 9.02 3.34
CA THR A 380 13.24 8.83 2.20
C THR A 380 14.18 10.03 2.03
N LEU A 381 13.64 11.25 2.14
CA LEU A 381 14.43 12.47 2.03
C LEU A 381 15.44 12.61 3.18
N ILE A 382 15.11 12.20 4.40
CA ILE A 382 16.01 12.32 5.56
C ILE A 382 17.09 11.23 5.53
N PHE A 383 16.72 9.97 5.30
CA PHE A 383 17.60 8.83 5.56
C PHE A 383 18.25 8.24 4.31
N VAL A 384 17.61 8.36 3.14
CA VAL A 384 18.07 7.70 1.90
C VAL A 384 18.76 8.67 0.97
N ASP A 385 18.21 9.89 0.82
CA ASP A 385 18.73 10.85 -0.14
C ASP A 385 20.20 11.18 0.14
N GLY A 386 21.05 11.01 -0.87
CA GLY A 386 22.49 11.30 -0.76
C GLY A 386 22.79 12.78 -0.55
N ALA A 387 21.83 13.67 -0.83
CA ALA A 387 21.95 15.10 -0.54
C ALA A 387 21.72 15.44 0.94
N THR A 388 21.23 14.50 1.75
CA THR A 388 20.97 14.69 3.19
C THR A 388 21.92 13.82 4.03
N LEU A 389 21.41 12.79 4.72
CA LEU A 389 22.24 11.90 5.53
C LEU A 389 22.86 10.77 4.71
N GLY A 390 22.24 10.36 3.59
CA GLY A 390 22.75 9.30 2.71
C GLY A 390 23.19 8.04 3.46
N LEU A 391 22.39 7.57 4.42
CA LEU A 391 22.80 6.50 5.33
C LEU A 391 22.95 5.18 4.57
N ASP A 392 23.82 4.29 5.04
CA ASP A 392 23.90 2.94 4.50
C ASP A 392 22.61 2.16 4.76
N ILE A 393 22.36 1.13 3.96
CA ILE A 393 21.09 0.40 3.95
C ILE A 393 20.76 -0.26 5.30
N VAL A 394 21.78 -0.65 6.09
CA VAL A 394 21.60 -1.24 7.42
C VAL A 394 21.15 -0.16 8.41
N THR A 395 21.81 0.99 8.37
CA THR A 395 21.47 2.13 9.22
C THR A 395 20.08 2.68 8.90
N GLN A 396 19.69 2.75 7.63
CA GLN A 396 18.33 3.12 7.22
C GLN A 396 17.27 2.20 7.87
N VAL A 397 17.47 0.88 7.80
CA VAL A 397 16.56 -0.12 8.37
C VAL A 397 16.45 0.01 9.90
N CYS A 398 17.55 0.29 10.59
CA CYS A 398 17.59 0.50 12.04
C CYS A 398 16.80 1.76 12.46
N TYR A 399 16.95 2.90 11.77
CA TYR A 399 16.20 4.12 12.10
C TYR A 399 14.70 3.98 11.84
N LEU A 400 14.30 3.33 10.75
CA LEU A 400 12.89 3.05 10.44
C LEU A 400 12.24 2.16 11.51
N THR A 401 13.00 1.21 12.03
CA THR A 401 12.59 0.34 13.14
C THR A 401 12.43 1.13 14.44
N ALA A 402 13.39 2.00 14.76
CA ALA A 402 13.32 2.84 15.96
C ALA A 402 12.09 3.77 15.93
N ILE A 403 11.80 4.38 14.78
CA ILE A 403 10.63 5.24 14.60
C ILE A 403 9.34 4.43 14.82
N THR A 404 9.21 3.28 14.15
CA THR A 404 7.99 2.43 14.28
C THR A 404 7.78 1.90 15.71
N VAL A 405 8.84 1.56 16.44
CA VAL A 405 8.78 1.15 17.85
C VAL A 405 8.36 2.29 18.76
N VAL A 406 8.98 3.46 18.64
CA VAL A 406 8.65 4.63 19.47
C VAL A 406 7.19 5.02 19.28
N PHE A 407 6.70 5.03 18.04
CA PHE A 407 5.30 5.34 17.78
C PHE A 407 4.34 4.25 18.24
N ALA A 408 4.68 2.96 18.09
CA ALA A 408 3.86 1.87 18.63
C ALA A 408 3.74 1.94 20.18
N LEU A 409 4.83 2.31 20.86
CA LEU A 409 4.85 2.52 22.31
C LEU A 409 3.99 3.72 22.72
N LEU A 410 4.14 4.87 22.05
CA LEU A 410 3.33 6.07 22.32
C LEU A 410 1.83 5.82 22.13
N LEU A 411 1.47 5.03 21.12
CA LEU A 411 0.09 4.65 20.82
C LEU A 411 -0.46 3.65 21.87
N SER A 412 0.37 2.68 22.31
CA SER A 412 -0.01 1.73 23.35
C SER A 412 -0.23 2.39 24.73
N GLN A 413 0.61 3.34 25.12
CA GLN A 413 0.53 3.96 26.46
C GLN A 413 -0.78 4.74 26.66
N ASN A 414 -1.23 5.48 25.65
CA ASN A 414 -2.45 6.27 25.72
C ASN A 414 -3.71 5.42 25.92
N SER A 415 -3.79 4.23 25.34
CA SER A 415 -4.96 3.35 25.46
C SER A 415 -5.02 2.59 26.79
N THR A 416 -3.88 2.10 27.29
CA THR A 416 -3.80 1.52 28.65
C THR A 416 -4.06 2.54 29.74
N LEU A 417 -3.56 3.78 29.61
CA LEU A 417 -3.82 4.84 30.59
C LEU A 417 -5.30 5.23 30.64
N ILE A 418 -6.00 5.29 29.51
CA ILE A 418 -7.45 5.57 29.47
C ILE A 418 -8.27 4.40 30.05
N LYS A 419 -7.86 3.16 29.80
CA LYS A 419 -8.52 1.97 30.38
C LYS A 419 -8.26 1.82 31.88
N ILE A 420 -7.05 2.13 32.34
CA ILE A 420 -6.70 2.13 33.76
C ILE A 420 -7.37 3.30 34.47
N SER A 421 -7.44 4.50 33.88
CA SER A 421 -8.14 5.64 34.48
C SER A 421 -9.65 5.40 34.59
N SER A 422 -10.28 4.81 33.57
CA SER A 422 -11.72 4.46 33.60
C SER A 422 -12.04 3.29 34.53
N THR A 423 -11.08 2.41 34.83
CA THR A 423 -11.23 1.35 35.83
C THR A 423 -10.96 1.86 37.26
N LEU A 424 -10.16 2.92 37.41
CA LEU A 424 -9.85 3.57 38.68
C LEU A 424 -10.85 4.70 39.04
N GLU A 425 -11.59 5.24 38.07
CA GLU A 425 -12.68 6.18 38.32
C GLU A 425 -13.91 5.48 38.90
N LYS A 426 -14.10 5.64 40.22
CA LYS A 426 -15.38 5.36 40.86
C LYS A 426 -16.47 6.24 40.23
N PRO A 427 -17.67 5.71 39.94
CA PRO A 427 -18.74 6.49 39.33
C PRO A 427 -19.25 7.53 40.34
N GLY A 428 -18.87 8.81 40.20
CA GLY A 428 -19.38 9.84 41.10
C GLY A 428 -18.81 11.25 41.02
N ILE A 429 -17.71 11.54 40.31
CA ILE A 429 -17.14 12.88 40.31
C ILE A 429 -17.06 13.43 38.89
N ARG A 430 -18.09 14.19 38.51
CA ARG A 430 -18.09 15.07 37.34
C ARG A 430 -17.13 16.24 37.62
N ARG A 431 -16.20 16.54 36.71
CA ARG A 431 -15.79 17.93 36.48
C ARG A 431 -15.08 18.21 35.15
N GLU A 432 -15.35 19.41 34.67
CA GLU A 432 -14.87 20.12 33.48
C GLU A 432 -13.34 20.28 33.49
N HIS A 433 -12.61 19.59 32.60
CA HIS A 433 -11.25 20.00 32.19
C HIS A 433 -10.79 19.24 30.93
N ASP A 434 -11.48 19.46 29.80
CA ASP A 434 -11.14 18.84 28.51
C ASP A 434 -10.28 19.75 27.60
N SER A 435 -9.81 20.91 28.08
CA SER A 435 -9.21 21.94 27.22
C SER A 435 -7.67 22.04 27.23
N GLU A 436 -6.95 21.41 28.17
CA GLU A 436 -5.48 21.63 28.29
C GLU A 436 -4.60 20.50 27.72
N VAL A 437 -5.13 19.31 27.47
CA VAL A 437 -4.30 18.18 27.00
C VAL A 437 -3.95 18.30 25.51
N GLY A 438 -4.75 19.04 24.72
CA GLY A 438 -4.56 19.22 23.28
C GLY A 438 -3.30 20.02 22.90
N ILE A 439 -2.80 20.88 23.80
CA ILE A 439 -1.65 21.76 23.53
C ILE A 439 -0.31 21.03 23.71
N ASN A 440 -0.28 19.95 24.50
CA ASN A 440 0.95 19.16 24.72
C ASN A 440 1.38 18.34 23.50
N TYR A 441 0.51 18.09 22.52
CA TYR A 441 0.85 17.31 21.32
C TYR A 441 1.73 18.08 20.32
N ILE A 442 1.69 19.41 20.31
CA ILE A 442 2.54 20.25 19.44
C ILE A 442 3.89 20.53 20.12
N CYS A 443 3.93 20.63 21.45
CA CYS A 443 5.18 20.85 22.19
C CYS A 443 6.13 19.64 22.17
N ILE A 444 5.62 18.41 22.10
CA ILE A 444 6.49 17.21 21.97
C ILE A 444 7.17 17.15 20.60
N PHE A 445 6.53 17.66 19.55
CA PHE A 445 7.15 17.78 18.22
C PHE A 445 8.35 18.74 18.23
N PHE A 446 8.37 19.72 19.15
CA PHE A 446 9.50 20.62 19.36
C PHE A 446 10.56 20.08 20.35
N LEU A 447 10.18 19.24 21.32
CA LEU A 447 11.12 18.66 22.29
C LEU A 447 12.11 17.66 21.68
N VAL A 448 11.75 16.98 20.58
CA VAL A 448 12.68 16.11 19.84
C VAL A 448 13.82 16.92 19.19
N LYS A 449 13.64 18.23 18.97
CA LYS A 449 14.70 19.12 18.45
C LYS A 449 15.79 19.44 19.49
N SER A 450 15.54 19.23 20.77
CA SER A 450 16.43 19.64 21.87
C SER A 450 17.41 18.55 22.33
N GLN A 451 17.35 17.33 21.79
CA GLN A 451 18.21 16.21 22.18
C GLN A 451 19.11 15.71 21.04
N LEU A 452 19.16 16.45 19.92
CA LEU A 452 19.90 16.08 18.70
C LEU A 452 20.81 17.21 18.16
N PHE A 453 21.26 18.11 19.05
CA PHE A 453 22.42 18.97 18.80
C PHE A 453 23.41 18.86 19.95
#